data_AF-A0A944C7J5-F1
#
_entry.id   AF-A0A944C7J5-F1
#
_cell.length_a   1.000
_cell.length_b   1.000
_cell.length_c   1.000
_cell.angle_alpha   90.00
_cell.angle_beta   90.00
_cell.angle_gamma   90.00
#
_symmetry.space_group_name_H-M   'P 1'
#
loop_
_entity.id
_entity.type
_entity.pdbx_description
1 polymer ?
#
loop_
_entity_poly.entity_id
_entity_poly.type
_entity_poly.pdbx_seq_one_letter_code
_entity_poly.pdbx_strand_id
1 'polypeptide(L)'
;MSPRPEFPKKAIVTAGMPYGNKGLHFGHVGGVFIPADIYARFLRDRIGRDNVLFVSGTDCYGSPIMEGYRKLVEAGEFEGSILDYVQGNHDRQKATLDSFGISLDIYEGSALGEAGKKHDEVTDWFIRTLYENGWLAKRSTPQFYDTQAQTFLNGRQVIGRCPVQGCKSEKAYADECDLGHQFMPEDCIAPKSTLTGQTPELRPVVNWYFKLPEMRQLVSEHVDNIAQDPRTREVTVTTEREFLVPPIIYIKNELEDDYRAIADQLPEHSFLAAEKGKQSFGLEFADFSLREQALPVLSAAGIRYRSGKALVPFRLTGNIDWGVKAPDMEDVEGLTTWVWPESLWAPISFTQTALDLDAQAGGTRFSTDDWRDWWCSEDARVYQFIGQDNIYFYGV
;
A
#
# COMPACT_ATOMS: atom_id res chain seq x y z
N MET A 1 38.95 -18.19 -11.93
CA MET A 1 38.73 -17.44 -10.68
C MET A 1 37.36 -16.81 -10.80
N SER A 2 36.46 -17.01 -9.84
CA SER A 2 35.20 -16.25 -9.82
C SER A 2 35.55 -14.76 -9.70
N PRO A 3 34.84 -13.86 -10.41
CA PRO A 3 35.07 -12.42 -10.29
C PRO A 3 34.92 -12.00 -8.83
N ARG A 4 35.73 -11.02 -8.40
CA ARG A 4 35.59 -10.46 -7.05
C ARG A 4 34.20 -9.82 -6.93
N PRO A 5 33.52 -9.95 -5.78
CA PRO A 5 32.26 -9.25 -5.56
C PRO A 5 32.48 -7.74 -5.66
N GLU A 6 31.59 -7.06 -6.37
CA GLU A 6 31.49 -5.60 -6.38
C GLU A 6 30.43 -5.16 -5.38
N PHE A 7 30.73 -4.12 -4.61
CA PHE A 7 29.84 -3.54 -3.61
C PHE A 7 29.53 -2.09 -3.98
N PRO A 8 28.32 -1.59 -3.67
CA PRO A 8 28.00 -0.18 -3.87
C PRO A 8 28.84 0.70 -2.95
N LYS A 9 28.97 1.99 -3.25
CA LYS A 9 29.66 2.93 -2.36
C LYS A 9 28.84 3.24 -1.11
N LYS A 10 27.51 3.22 -1.24
CA LYS A 10 26.57 3.41 -0.13
C LYS A 10 25.44 2.38 -0.21
N ALA A 11 24.88 2.03 0.94
CA ALA A 11 23.74 1.15 0.99
C ALA A 11 22.68 1.63 1.98
N ILE A 12 21.42 1.60 1.55
CA ILE A 12 20.27 1.68 2.43
C ILE A 12 19.75 0.27 2.63
N VAL A 13 19.62 -0.14 3.89
CA VAL A 13 18.89 -1.35 4.25
C VAL A 13 17.57 -0.90 4.88
N THR A 14 16.45 -1.46 4.43
CA THR A 14 15.16 -1.25 5.08
C THR A 14 14.61 -2.56 5.62
N ALA A 15 13.90 -2.48 6.74
CA ALA A 15 12.99 -3.52 7.20
C ALA A 15 11.57 -2.97 7.14
N GLY A 16 10.62 -3.77 6.63
CA GLY A 16 9.23 -3.38 6.50
C GLY A 16 8.64 -2.86 7.82
N MET A 17 7.87 -1.77 7.74
CA MET A 17 7.36 -1.06 8.90
C MET A 17 6.20 -1.82 9.56
N PRO A 18 6.32 -2.26 10.83
CA PRO A 18 5.20 -2.81 11.57
C PRO A 18 4.13 -1.76 11.88
N TYR A 19 2.86 -2.15 11.74
CA TYR A 19 1.71 -1.33 12.16
C TYR A 19 1.73 -0.99 13.66
N GLY A 20 1.45 0.28 13.97
CA GLY A 20 1.44 0.86 15.32
C GLY A 20 0.26 0.49 16.21
N ASN A 21 -0.49 -0.57 15.91
CA ASN A 21 -1.61 -1.05 16.73
C ASN A 21 -1.29 -2.28 17.60
N LYS A 22 -0.11 -2.88 17.45
CA LYS A 22 0.25 -4.13 18.17
C LYS A 22 1.74 -4.26 18.40
N GLY A 23 2.10 -5.17 19.31
CA GLY A 23 3.49 -5.57 19.53
C GLY A 23 4.03 -6.47 18.40
N LEU A 24 5.36 -6.64 18.36
CA LEU A 24 6.00 -7.54 17.41
C LEU A 24 5.91 -9.00 17.86
N HIS A 25 5.49 -9.89 16.97
CA HIS A 25 5.63 -11.34 17.14
C HIS A 25 6.86 -11.87 16.38
N PHE A 26 7.19 -13.15 16.60
CA PHE A 26 8.36 -13.82 16.01
C PHE A 26 8.45 -13.68 14.48
N GLY A 27 7.32 -13.70 13.76
CA GLY A 27 7.31 -13.49 12.31
C GLY A 27 7.90 -12.15 11.86
N HIS A 28 7.65 -11.04 12.58
CA HIS A 28 8.24 -9.75 12.24
C HIS A 28 9.75 -9.77 12.51
N VAL A 29 10.14 -10.22 13.71
CA VAL A 29 11.55 -10.18 14.12
C VAL A 29 12.39 -11.17 13.32
N GLY A 30 12.01 -12.45 13.29
CA GLY A 30 12.76 -13.51 12.62
C GLY A 30 12.62 -13.52 11.10
N GLY A 31 11.47 -13.07 10.56
CA GLY A 31 11.21 -13.08 9.13
C GLY A 31 11.74 -11.84 8.39
N VAL A 32 11.86 -10.70 9.08
CA VAL A 32 12.19 -9.42 8.45
C VAL A 32 13.42 -8.77 9.12
N PHE A 33 13.34 -8.45 10.41
CA PHE A 33 14.38 -7.64 11.08
C PHE A 33 15.72 -8.36 11.24
N ILE A 34 15.73 -9.64 11.64
CA ILE A 34 16.98 -10.40 11.78
C ILE A 34 17.72 -10.54 10.44
N PRO A 35 17.07 -10.96 9.33
CA PRO A 35 17.71 -10.98 8.01
C PRO A 35 18.26 -9.61 7.58
N ALA A 36 17.48 -8.54 7.80
CA ALA A 36 17.89 -7.17 7.47
C ALA A 36 19.12 -6.74 8.29
N ASP A 37 19.13 -7.01 9.60
CA ASP A 37 20.23 -6.67 10.49
C ASP A 37 21.52 -7.42 10.15
N ILE A 38 21.43 -8.73 9.86
CA ILE A 38 22.56 -9.53 9.40
C ILE A 38 23.17 -8.90 8.14
N TYR A 39 22.32 -8.51 7.18
CA TYR A 39 22.77 -7.94 5.94
C TYR A 39 23.36 -6.53 6.12
N ALA A 40 22.76 -5.69 6.96
CA ALA A 40 23.28 -4.37 7.31
C ALA A 40 24.66 -4.47 7.98
N ARG A 41 24.84 -5.40 8.93
CA ARG A 41 26.14 -5.66 9.57
C ARG A 41 27.18 -6.14 8.58
N PHE A 42 26.81 -7.05 7.68
CA PHE A 42 27.67 -7.51 6.60
C PHE A 42 28.11 -6.34 5.70
N LEU A 43 27.19 -5.49 5.26
CA LEU A 43 27.53 -4.32 4.44
C LEU A 43 28.43 -3.34 5.19
N ARG A 44 28.17 -3.05 6.48
CA ARG A 44 29.02 -2.15 7.29
C ARG A 44 30.46 -2.63 7.37
N ASP A 45 30.67 -3.94 7.43
CA ASP A 45 31.99 -4.56 7.39
C ASP A 45 32.63 -4.49 5.98
N ARG A 46 31.84 -4.54 4.91
CA ARG A 46 32.34 -4.52 3.53
C ARG A 46 32.65 -3.12 3.00
N ILE A 47 31.80 -2.14 3.29
CA ILE A 47 31.86 -0.78 2.69
C ILE A 47 32.06 0.34 3.71
N GLY A 48 32.23 0.00 4.99
CA GLY A 48 32.37 0.97 6.08
C GLY A 48 31.04 1.27 6.75
N ARG A 49 31.08 1.53 8.06
CA ARG A 49 29.89 1.77 8.87
C ARG A 49 29.16 3.02 8.41
N ASP A 50 29.90 4.08 8.12
CA ASP A 50 29.48 5.39 7.64
C ASP A 50 28.77 5.36 6.28
N ASN A 51 28.95 4.30 5.50
CA ASN A 51 28.34 4.10 4.18
C ASN A 51 27.12 3.16 4.19
N VAL A 52 26.63 2.77 5.37
CA VAL A 52 25.41 1.98 5.51
C VAL A 52 24.45 2.64 6.47
N LEU A 53 23.21 2.79 5.99
CA LEU A 53 22.10 3.38 6.73
C LEU A 53 20.97 2.35 6.81
N PHE A 54 20.73 1.81 8.01
CA PHE A 54 19.69 0.81 8.26
C PHE A 54 18.47 1.47 8.90
N VAL A 55 17.37 1.57 8.16
CA VAL A 55 16.15 2.29 8.53
C VAL A 55 14.97 1.35 8.69
N SER A 56 14.15 1.63 9.69
CA SER A 56 12.79 1.13 9.80
C SER A 56 12.01 2.09 10.69
N GLY A 57 10.72 1.85 10.86
CA GLY A 57 9.93 2.56 11.85
C GLY A 57 8.62 1.87 12.16
N THR A 58 7.78 2.54 12.93
CA THR A 58 6.38 2.15 13.15
C THR A 58 5.52 2.88 12.13
N ASP A 59 4.68 2.14 11.41
CA ASP A 59 3.61 2.72 10.61
C ASP A 59 2.50 3.20 11.55
N CYS A 60 2.34 4.51 11.66
CA CYS A 60 1.50 5.16 12.66
C CYS A 60 0.06 5.40 12.22
N TYR A 61 -0.31 5.14 10.97
CA TYR A 61 -1.61 5.53 10.42
C TYR A 61 -2.49 4.35 10.00
N GLY A 62 -3.73 4.68 9.60
CA GLY A 62 -4.66 3.71 9.04
C GLY A 62 -5.77 3.22 9.99
N SER A 63 -6.80 2.64 9.39
CA SER A 63 -8.03 2.22 10.06
C SER A 63 -7.85 1.18 11.18
N PRO A 64 -6.91 0.21 11.10
CA PRO A 64 -6.68 -0.73 12.20
C PRO A 64 -6.23 -0.06 13.50
N ILE A 65 -5.48 1.04 13.42
CA ILE A 65 -5.04 1.81 14.59
C ILE A 65 -6.22 2.54 15.20
N MET A 66 -7.00 3.27 14.40
CA MET A 66 -8.20 3.96 14.89
C MET A 66 -9.19 3.01 15.55
N GLU A 67 -9.44 1.84 14.95
CA GLU A 67 -10.39 0.87 15.47
C GLU A 67 -9.86 0.16 16.74
N GLY A 68 -8.56 -0.12 16.80
CA GLY A 68 -7.91 -0.66 18.00
C GLY A 68 -7.98 0.32 19.17
N TYR A 69 -7.62 1.58 18.92
CA TYR A 69 -7.69 2.67 19.88
C TYR A 69 -9.13 2.88 20.39
N ARG A 70 -10.10 3.03 19.49
CA ARG A 70 -11.52 3.25 19.83
C ARG A 70 -12.06 2.17 20.77
N LYS A 71 -11.80 0.89 20.46
CA LYS A 71 -12.27 -0.24 21.28
C LYS A 71 -11.71 -0.21 22.70
N LEU A 72 -10.44 0.12 22.86
CA LEU A 72 -9.82 0.19 24.19
C LEU A 72 -10.35 1.38 25.00
N VAL A 73 -10.56 2.53 24.36
CA VAL A 73 -11.18 3.70 25.01
C VAL A 73 -12.62 3.39 25.42
N GLU A 74 -13.43 2.78 24.54
CA GLU A 74 -14.82 2.40 24.86
C GLU A 74 -14.92 1.35 25.97
N ALA A 75 -13.93 0.45 26.07
CA ALA A 75 -13.85 -0.54 27.14
C ALA A 75 -13.33 0.05 28.48
N GLY A 76 -12.87 1.30 28.49
CA GLY A 76 -12.21 1.91 29.65
C GLY A 76 -10.82 1.31 29.95
N GLU A 77 -10.19 0.66 28.97
CA GLU A 77 -8.89 -0.01 29.08
C GLU A 77 -7.72 0.90 28.64
N PHE A 78 -8.02 2.06 28.05
CA PHE A 78 -7.02 3.04 27.63
C PHE A 78 -7.52 4.47 27.88
N GLU A 79 -6.65 5.29 28.47
CA GLU A 79 -6.84 6.73 28.64
C GLU A 79 -5.71 7.45 27.88
N GLY A 80 -6.05 8.50 27.15
CA GLY A 80 -5.10 9.28 26.35
C GLY A 80 -5.60 9.51 24.93
N SER A 81 -4.75 10.08 24.10
CA SER A 81 -4.99 10.30 22.68
C SER A 81 -4.61 9.09 21.84
N ILE A 82 -5.04 9.06 20.57
CA ILE A 82 -4.58 8.06 19.59
C ILE A 82 -3.05 8.13 19.37
N LEU A 83 -2.46 9.31 19.52
CA LEU A 83 -1.01 9.50 19.46
C LEU A 83 -0.31 8.80 20.63
N ASP A 84 -0.87 8.90 21.85
CA ASP A 84 -0.34 8.18 23.03
C ASP A 84 -0.45 6.66 22.85
N TYR A 85 -1.54 6.19 22.23
CA TYR A 85 -1.72 4.77 21.91
C TYR A 85 -0.66 4.27 20.91
N VAL A 86 -0.40 5.04 19.85
CA VAL A 86 0.63 4.71 18.86
C VAL A 86 2.02 4.80 19.47
N GLN A 87 2.32 5.83 20.26
CA GLN A 87 3.59 5.97 20.98
C GLN A 87 3.86 4.76 21.88
N GLY A 88 2.88 4.33 22.68
CA GLY A 88 3.03 3.17 23.56
C GLY A 88 3.20 1.84 22.80
N ASN A 89 2.71 1.73 21.56
CA ASN A 89 3.02 0.61 20.68
C ASN A 89 4.44 0.73 20.10
N HIS A 90 4.81 1.90 19.58
CA HIS A 90 6.13 2.21 19.06
C HIS A 90 7.23 1.89 20.08
N ASP A 91 7.10 2.37 21.32
CA ASP A 91 8.09 2.14 22.39
C ASP A 91 8.28 0.65 22.69
N ARG A 92 7.18 -0.14 22.69
CA ARG A 92 7.24 -1.59 22.88
C ARG A 92 7.90 -2.31 21.71
N GLN A 93 7.59 -1.89 20.48
CA GLN A 93 8.23 -2.43 19.29
C GLN A 93 9.73 -2.13 19.29
N LYS A 94 10.11 -0.88 19.56
CA LYS A 94 11.49 -0.45 19.68
C LYS A 94 12.24 -1.23 20.76
N ALA A 95 11.70 -1.31 21.98
CA ALA A 95 12.30 -2.05 23.08
C ALA A 95 12.50 -3.55 22.74
N THR A 96 11.55 -4.13 21.98
CA THR A 96 11.70 -5.49 21.48
C THR A 96 12.91 -5.60 20.54
N LEU A 97 13.00 -4.75 19.53
CA LEU A 97 14.11 -4.76 18.56
C LEU A 97 15.47 -4.50 19.24
N ASP A 98 15.52 -3.56 20.19
CA ASP A 98 16.71 -3.28 21.01
C ASP A 98 17.14 -4.52 21.81
N SER A 99 16.18 -5.27 22.38
CA SER A 99 16.48 -6.49 23.16
C SER A 99 17.04 -7.64 22.31
N PHE A 100 16.67 -7.68 21.02
CA PHE A 100 17.24 -8.60 20.02
C PHE A 100 18.59 -8.10 19.48
N GLY A 101 19.04 -6.89 19.86
CA GLY A 101 20.28 -6.29 19.38
C GLY A 101 20.20 -5.87 17.91
N ILE A 102 19.01 -5.60 17.38
CA ILE A 102 18.83 -5.11 16.02
C ILE A 102 19.48 -3.72 15.92
N SER A 103 20.42 -3.57 14.99
CA SER A 103 21.31 -2.41 14.90
C SER A 103 20.83 -1.39 13.88
N LEU A 104 19.58 -0.95 14.02
CA LEU A 104 19.00 0.14 13.24
C LEU A 104 19.75 1.44 13.52
N ASP A 105 19.94 2.26 12.48
CA ASP A 105 20.42 3.62 12.61
C ASP A 105 19.30 4.58 13.02
N ILE A 106 18.06 4.25 12.64
CA ILE A 106 16.85 4.94 13.11
C ILE A 106 15.67 3.97 13.18
N TYR A 107 14.88 4.12 14.24
CA TYR A 107 13.58 3.47 14.42
C TYR A 107 12.60 4.48 15.03
N GLU A 108 11.77 5.10 14.19
CA GLU A 108 10.84 6.18 14.58
C GLU A 108 9.42 5.89 14.08
N GLY A 109 8.44 6.70 14.48
CA GLY A 109 7.07 6.59 13.97
C GLY A 109 6.74 7.62 12.90
N SER A 110 5.98 7.24 11.87
CA SER A 110 5.55 8.17 10.80
C SER A 110 4.66 9.32 11.30
N ALA A 111 4.14 9.25 12.53
CA ALA A 111 3.40 10.32 13.19
C ALA A 111 4.13 10.90 14.43
N LEU A 112 5.35 10.46 14.73
CA LEU A 112 6.00 10.69 16.03
C LEU A 112 7.21 11.61 15.92
N GLY A 113 7.34 12.52 16.88
CA GLY A 113 8.54 13.34 17.07
C GLY A 113 8.94 14.15 15.82
N GLU A 114 10.24 14.21 15.57
CA GLU A 114 10.80 14.93 14.41
C GLU A 114 10.58 14.16 13.11
N ALA A 115 10.58 12.82 13.18
CA ALA A 115 10.31 11.96 12.04
C ALA A 115 8.91 12.19 11.45
N GLY A 116 7.90 12.36 12.31
CA GLY A 116 6.52 12.67 11.87
C GLY A 116 6.42 13.99 11.13
N LYS A 117 7.06 15.06 11.63
CA LYS A 117 7.08 16.35 10.92
C LYS A 117 7.77 16.24 9.56
N LYS A 118 8.92 15.55 9.52
CA LYS A 118 9.65 15.32 8.27
C LYS A 118 8.81 14.49 7.29
N HIS A 119 8.04 13.54 7.80
CA HIS A 119 7.16 12.71 7.01
C HIS A 119 5.98 13.50 6.42
N ASP A 120 5.41 14.45 7.17
CA ASP A 120 4.42 15.40 6.65
C ASP A 120 5.00 16.23 5.48
N GLU A 121 6.21 16.78 5.64
CA GLU A 121 6.91 17.56 4.62
C GLU A 121 7.20 16.74 3.35
N VAL A 122 7.75 15.52 3.52
CA VAL A 122 8.05 14.62 2.41
C VAL A 122 6.77 14.21 1.69
N THR A 123 5.69 13.94 2.42
CA THR A 123 4.41 13.54 1.81
C THR A 123 3.78 14.67 1.01
N ASP A 124 3.77 15.91 1.52
CA ASP A 124 3.31 17.09 0.76
C ASP A 124 4.14 17.26 -0.52
N TRP A 125 5.47 17.21 -0.40
CA TRP A 125 6.38 17.30 -1.55
C TRP A 125 6.16 16.19 -2.58
N PHE A 126 6.01 14.94 -2.15
CA PHE A 126 5.85 13.79 -3.04
C PHE A 126 4.54 13.88 -3.84
N ILE A 127 3.44 14.19 -3.16
CA ILE A 127 2.12 14.30 -3.80
C ILE A 127 2.08 15.49 -4.77
N ARG A 128 2.58 16.66 -4.37
CA ARG A 128 2.66 17.83 -5.27
C ARG A 128 3.53 17.53 -6.49
N THR A 129 4.66 16.87 -6.31
CA THR A 129 5.52 16.48 -7.43
C THR A 129 4.80 15.56 -8.41
N LEU A 130 4.07 14.54 -7.92
CA LEU A 130 3.27 13.68 -8.79
C LEU A 130 2.16 14.46 -9.52
N TYR A 131 1.51 15.40 -8.84
CA TYR A 131 0.47 16.25 -9.41
C TYR A 131 1.03 17.15 -10.53
N GLU A 132 2.08 17.91 -10.25
CA GLU A 132 2.73 18.84 -11.17
C GLU A 132 3.28 18.14 -12.43
N ASN A 133 3.69 16.89 -12.29
CA ASN A 133 4.15 16.05 -13.41
C ASN A 133 3.02 15.31 -14.13
N GLY A 134 1.75 15.55 -13.78
CA GLY A 134 0.58 15.01 -14.48
C GLY A 134 0.29 13.54 -14.17
N TRP A 135 0.88 12.97 -13.12
CA TRP A 135 0.72 11.56 -12.74
C TRP A 135 -0.48 11.28 -11.84
N LEU A 136 -1.20 12.32 -11.40
CA LEU A 136 -2.41 12.17 -10.61
C LEU A 136 -3.67 12.42 -11.44
N ALA A 137 -4.74 11.72 -11.08
CA ALA A 137 -6.07 11.92 -11.64
C ALA A 137 -7.11 12.01 -10.51
N LYS A 138 -8.01 12.99 -10.59
CA LYS A 138 -9.20 13.05 -9.73
C LYS A 138 -10.17 11.96 -10.13
N ARG A 139 -10.64 11.18 -9.15
CA ARG A 139 -11.71 10.19 -9.36
C ARG A 139 -12.73 10.30 -8.23
N SER A 140 -14.00 10.25 -8.62
CA SER A 140 -15.11 10.13 -7.68
C SER A 140 -15.42 8.65 -7.50
N THR A 141 -15.23 8.13 -6.29
CA THR A 141 -15.57 6.74 -5.93
C THR A 141 -16.63 6.73 -4.83
N PRO A 142 -17.63 5.85 -4.89
CA PRO A 142 -18.61 5.71 -3.82
C PRO A 142 -17.93 5.19 -2.54
N GLN A 143 -18.25 5.79 -1.41
CA GLN A 143 -17.81 5.35 -0.08
C GLN A 143 -18.99 5.30 0.87
N PHE A 144 -18.92 4.41 1.85
CA PHE A 144 -19.95 4.28 2.86
C PHE A 144 -19.97 5.49 3.80
N TYR A 145 -21.16 6.03 4.06
CA TYR A 145 -21.42 7.15 4.95
C TYR A 145 -22.51 6.76 5.94
N ASP A 146 -22.23 6.95 7.23
CA ASP A 146 -23.20 6.76 8.30
C ASP A 146 -23.95 8.06 8.53
N THR A 147 -25.25 8.07 8.21
CA THR A 147 -26.10 9.25 8.33
C THR A 147 -26.40 9.63 9.77
N GLN A 148 -26.35 8.68 10.71
CA GLN A 148 -26.60 8.92 12.13
C GLN A 148 -25.33 9.41 12.83
N ALA A 149 -24.18 8.81 12.54
CA ALA A 149 -22.88 9.28 13.05
C ALA A 149 -22.35 10.51 12.28
N GLN A 150 -22.97 10.85 11.15
CA GLN A 150 -22.60 11.94 10.25
C GLN A 150 -21.12 11.89 9.84
N THR A 151 -20.63 10.70 9.49
CA THR A 151 -19.23 10.50 9.11
C THR A 151 -19.08 9.44 8.01
N PHE A 152 -18.00 9.54 7.25
CA PHE A 152 -17.58 8.49 6.34
C PHE A 152 -17.04 7.30 7.12
N LEU A 153 -17.36 6.09 6.66
CA LEU A 153 -16.94 4.86 7.29
C LEU A 153 -15.68 4.32 6.61
N ASN A 154 -14.66 4.07 7.41
CA ASN A 154 -13.46 3.40 6.93
C ASN A 154 -13.68 1.88 6.76
N GLY A 155 -12.69 1.18 6.19
CA GLY A 155 -12.80 -0.25 5.87
C GLY A 155 -13.22 -1.14 7.05
N ARG A 156 -12.80 -0.81 8.28
CA ARG A 156 -13.13 -1.59 9.48
C ARG A 156 -14.44 -1.16 10.15
N GLN A 157 -15.00 -0.03 9.75
CA GLN A 157 -16.27 0.50 10.28
C GLN A 157 -17.50 0.06 9.49
N VAL A 158 -17.31 -0.68 8.40
CA VAL A 158 -18.40 -1.34 7.67
C VAL A 158 -18.24 -2.83 7.82
N ILE A 159 -19.29 -3.50 8.27
CA ILE A 159 -19.38 -4.97 8.24
C ILE A 159 -20.49 -5.39 7.29
N GLY A 160 -20.25 -6.44 6.52
CA GLY A 160 -21.25 -7.01 5.64
C GLY A 160 -20.94 -8.47 5.30
N ARG A 161 -21.47 -8.94 4.17
CA ARG A 161 -21.13 -10.25 3.62
C ARG A 161 -20.43 -10.10 2.27
N CYS A 162 -19.42 -10.93 2.06
CA CYS A 162 -18.64 -10.94 0.83
C CYS A 162 -19.54 -11.28 -0.38
N PRO A 163 -19.55 -10.46 -1.44
CA PRO A 163 -20.32 -10.73 -2.65
C PRO A 163 -19.73 -11.86 -3.51
N VAL A 164 -18.49 -12.28 -3.24
CA VAL A 164 -17.82 -13.32 -4.01
C VAL A 164 -18.51 -14.68 -3.80
N GLN A 165 -19.15 -15.19 -4.85
CA GLN A 165 -19.82 -16.49 -4.84
C GLN A 165 -18.88 -17.60 -4.35
N GLY A 166 -19.36 -18.39 -3.38
CA GLY A 166 -18.60 -19.50 -2.77
C GLY A 166 -17.64 -19.06 -1.67
N CYS A 167 -17.51 -17.76 -1.41
CA CYS A 167 -16.74 -17.25 -0.29
C CYS A 167 -17.38 -17.67 1.03
N LYS A 168 -16.56 -18.27 1.91
CA LYS A 168 -16.95 -18.66 3.27
C LYS A 168 -16.46 -17.66 4.32
N SER A 169 -16.16 -16.45 3.87
CA SER A 169 -15.82 -15.33 4.74
C SER A 169 -16.92 -15.14 5.78
N GLU A 170 -16.52 -14.96 7.04
CA GLU A 170 -17.48 -14.62 8.08
C GLU A 170 -17.87 -13.15 7.98
N LYS A 171 -16.96 -12.28 7.47
CA LYS A 171 -17.13 -10.83 7.43
C LYS A 171 -16.52 -10.19 6.18
N ALA A 172 -17.32 -9.35 5.52
CA ALA A 172 -16.83 -8.29 4.64
C ALA A 172 -16.58 -6.98 5.40
N TYR A 173 -15.66 -6.18 4.89
CA TYR A 173 -15.12 -4.91 5.40
C TYR A 173 -15.09 -3.89 4.26
N ALA A 174 -16.12 -3.05 4.16
CA ALA A 174 -16.34 -2.06 3.09
C ALA A 174 -16.18 -2.62 1.65
N ASP A 175 -14.95 -2.71 1.17
CA ASP A 175 -14.48 -3.11 -0.17
C ASP A 175 -13.62 -4.40 -0.17
N GLU A 176 -13.38 -5.03 0.99
CA GLU A 176 -12.65 -6.29 1.11
C GLU A 176 -13.35 -7.32 2.02
N CYS A 177 -12.95 -8.59 2.04
CA CYS A 177 -13.39 -9.55 3.07
C CYS A 177 -12.23 -10.12 3.89
N ASP A 178 -12.53 -10.78 5.02
CA ASP A 178 -11.52 -11.43 5.89
C ASP A 178 -10.63 -12.47 5.19
N LEU A 179 -11.11 -13.10 4.11
CA LEU A 179 -10.34 -13.98 3.24
C LEU A 179 -9.56 -13.25 2.12
N GLY A 180 -9.57 -11.92 2.10
CA GLY A 180 -8.77 -11.08 1.18
C GLY A 180 -9.39 -10.83 -0.20
N HIS A 181 -10.67 -11.18 -0.44
CA HIS A 181 -11.33 -10.80 -1.69
C HIS A 181 -11.62 -9.30 -1.72
N GLN A 182 -11.24 -8.63 -2.80
CA GLN A 182 -11.54 -7.22 -3.06
C GLN A 182 -12.80 -7.11 -3.95
N PHE A 183 -13.67 -6.13 -3.70
CA PHE A 183 -14.91 -5.86 -4.45
C PHE A 183 -15.34 -4.39 -4.31
N MET A 184 -16.28 -3.93 -5.13
CA MET A 184 -16.77 -2.56 -5.01
C MET A 184 -17.64 -2.40 -3.75
N PRO A 185 -17.60 -1.25 -3.06
CA PRO A 185 -18.44 -1.01 -1.89
C PRO A 185 -19.94 -1.30 -2.11
N GLU A 186 -20.47 -0.96 -3.28
CA GLU A 186 -21.86 -1.23 -3.68
C GLU A 186 -22.24 -2.70 -3.77
N ASP A 187 -21.26 -3.59 -3.98
CA ASP A 187 -21.49 -5.02 -4.02
C ASP A 187 -21.57 -5.64 -2.62
N CYS A 188 -21.12 -4.93 -1.58
CA CYS A 188 -21.12 -5.45 -0.22
C CYS A 188 -22.55 -5.81 0.23
N ILE A 189 -22.77 -7.07 0.60
CA ILE A 189 -24.12 -7.56 0.89
C ILE A 189 -24.48 -7.21 2.34
N ALA A 190 -25.62 -6.53 2.51
CA ALA A 190 -26.15 -6.11 3.81
C ALA A 190 -25.11 -5.34 4.66
N PRO A 191 -24.56 -4.24 4.12
CA PRO A 191 -23.56 -3.46 4.83
C PRO A 191 -24.21 -2.84 6.07
N LYS A 192 -23.47 -2.83 7.16
CA LYS A 192 -23.84 -2.19 8.42
C LYS A 192 -22.67 -1.41 8.97
N SER A 193 -22.96 -0.22 9.47
CA SER A 193 -22.04 0.57 10.26
C SER A 193 -21.74 -0.14 11.59
N THR A 194 -20.46 -0.29 11.94
CA THR A 194 -20.08 -0.73 13.28
C THR A 194 -20.23 0.36 14.33
N LEU A 195 -20.39 1.63 13.91
CA LEU A 195 -20.58 2.77 14.80
C LEU A 195 -22.02 2.83 15.32
N THR A 196 -23.01 2.65 14.44
CA THR A 196 -24.44 2.85 14.78
C THR A 196 -25.31 1.62 14.55
N GLY A 197 -24.81 0.61 13.84
CA GLY A 197 -25.58 -0.58 13.45
C GLY A 197 -26.53 -0.37 12.27
N GLN A 198 -26.63 0.86 11.73
CA GLN A 198 -27.48 1.20 10.60
C GLN A 198 -26.89 0.75 9.26
N THR A 199 -27.74 0.66 8.24
CA THR A 199 -27.27 0.48 6.85
C THR A 199 -26.71 1.82 6.35
N PRO A 200 -25.41 1.91 6.03
CA PRO A 200 -24.80 3.14 5.52
C PRO A 200 -25.23 3.44 4.08
N GLU A 201 -25.20 4.72 3.71
CA GLU A 201 -25.41 5.19 2.33
C GLU A 201 -24.09 5.19 1.56
N LEU A 202 -24.12 5.08 0.24
CA LEU A 202 -22.96 5.36 -0.59
C LEU A 202 -22.99 6.82 -1.03
N ARG A 203 -21.89 7.53 -0.78
CA ARG A 203 -21.70 8.91 -1.24
C ARG A 203 -20.45 9.01 -2.11
N PRO A 204 -20.50 9.76 -3.21
CA PRO A 204 -19.31 10.00 -4.02
C PRO A 204 -18.29 10.80 -3.21
N VAL A 205 -17.05 10.35 -3.22
CA VAL A 205 -15.92 11.09 -2.65
C VAL A 205 -14.85 11.24 -3.72
N VAL A 206 -14.43 12.48 -3.95
CA VAL A 206 -13.34 12.80 -4.86
C VAL A 206 -12.02 12.56 -4.15
N ASN A 207 -11.15 11.74 -4.74
CA ASN A 207 -9.81 11.50 -4.26
C ASN A 207 -8.81 11.59 -5.43
N TRP A 208 -7.54 11.75 -5.09
CA TRP A 208 -6.43 11.68 -6.03
C TRP A 208 -5.94 10.24 -6.15
N TYR A 209 -5.79 9.80 -7.40
CA TYR A 209 -5.27 8.49 -7.75
C TYR A 209 -4.01 8.66 -8.60
N PHE A 210 -2.99 7.87 -8.30
CA PHE A 210 -1.82 7.70 -9.15
C PHE A 210 -2.20 6.87 -10.39
N LYS A 211 -1.76 7.31 -11.56
CA LYS A 211 -2.02 6.69 -12.87
C LYS A 211 -1.18 5.43 -13.10
N LEU A 212 -1.17 4.51 -12.15
CA LEU A 212 -0.41 3.25 -12.19
C LEU A 212 -0.60 2.45 -13.50
N PRO A 213 -1.80 2.35 -14.12
CA PRO A 213 -1.93 1.64 -15.39
C PRO A 213 -1.06 2.18 -16.52
N GLU A 214 -0.75 3.49 -16.52
CA GLU A 214 0.12 4.13 -17.51
C GLU A 214 1.60 3.74 -17.31
N MET A 215 1.98 3.23 -16.13
CA MET A 215 3.32 2.76 -15.82
C MET A 215 3.56 1.30 -16.21
N ARG A 216 2.59 0.63 -16.83
CA ARG A 216 2.67 -0.81 -17.17
C ARG A 216 3.97 -1.21 -17.86
N GLN A 217 4.41 -0.43 -18.84
CA GLN A 217 5.65 -0.72 -19.56
C GLN A 217 6.86 -0.65 -18.62
N LEU A 218 6.98 0.42 -17.84
CA LEU A 218 8.07 0.61 -16.89
C LEU A 218 8.13 -0.52 -15.86
N VAL A 219 6.99 -0.91 -15.28
CA VAL A 219 6.91 -2.03 -14.33
C VAL A 219 7.25 -3.35 -15.01
N SER A 220 6.81 -3.58 -16.25
CA SER A 220 7.16 -4.79 -17.00
C SER A 220 8.66 -4.90 -17.27
N GLU A 221 9.30 -3.80 -17.67
CA GLU A 221 10.75 -3.73 -17.87
C GLU A 221 11.50 -3.97 -16.55
N HIS A 222 11.02 -3.42 -15.43
CA HIS A 222 11.56 -3.70 -14.10
C HIS A 222 11.49 -5.20 -13.76
N VAL A 223 10.31 -5.80 -13.90
CA VAL A 223 10.05 -7.21 -13.63
C VAL A 223 10.93 -8.12 -14.50
N ASP A 224 11.08 -7.80 -15.78
CA ASP A 224 11.95 -8.55 -16.70
C ASP A 224 13.43 -8.43 -16.34
N ASN A 225 13.86 -7.26 -15.85
CA ASN A 225 15.23 -7.06 -15.37
C ASN A 225 15.50 -7.88 -14.10
N ILE A 226 14.62 -7.84 -13.10
CA ILE A 226 14.81 -8.61 -11.87
C ILE A 226 14.69 -10.12 -12.10
N ALA A 227 13.91 -10.56 -13.10
CA ALA A 227 13.78 -11.97 -13.47
C ALA A 227 15.06 -12.57 -14.06
N GLN A 228 15.93 -11.73 -14.64
CA GLN A 228 17.23 -12.15 -15.16
C GLN A 228 18.30 -12.24 -14.06
N ASP A 229 18.07 -11.63 -12.89
CA ASP A 229 19.01 -11.70 -11.77
C ASP A 229 18.83 -13.03 -11.03
N PRO A 230 19.84 -13.94 -11.03
CA PRO A 230 19.73 -15.25 -10.38
C PRO A 230 19.61 -15.15 -8.84
N ARG A 231 19.78 -13.97 -8.26
CA ARG A 231 19.59 -13.69 -6.83
C ARG A 231 18.15 -13.34 -6.49
N THR A 232 17.33 -12.99 -7.48
CA THR A 232 15.91 -12.69 -7.27
C THR A 232 15.16 -13.98 -6.99
N ARG A 233 14.30 -13.95 -5.96
CA ARG A 233 13.46 -15.09 -5.63
C ARG A 233 12.32 -15.18 -6.64
N GLU A 234 12.05 -16.37 -7.16
CA GLU A 234 10.98 -16.61 -8.15
C GLU A 234 9.63 -16.04 -7.70
N VAL A 235 9.31 -16.16 -6.40
CA VAL A 235 8.06 -15.63 -5.83
C VAL A 235 7.87 -14.12 -6.08
N THR A 236 8.95 -13.33 -6.03
CA THR A 236 8.92 -11.88 -6.31
C THR A 236 8.49 -11.62 -7.74
N VAL A 237 9.16 -12.28 -8.70
CA VAL A 237 8.87 -12.16 -10.13
C VAL A 237 7.45 -12.64 -10.42
N THR A 238 7.04 -13.80 -9.90
CA THR A 238 5.71 -14.35 -10.17
C THR A 238 4.62 -13.45 -9.61
N THR A 239 4.78 -12.94 -8.39
CA THR A 239 3.78 -12.07 -7.76
C THR A 239 3.63 -10.74 -8.50
N GLU A 240 4.71 -10.09 -8.93
CA GLU A 240 4.61 -8.84 -9.71
C GLU A 240 4.01 -9.08 -11.10
N ARG A 241 4.38 -10.18 -11.78
CA ARG A 241 3.81 -10.55 -13.09
C ARG A 241 2.32 -10.82 -13.05
N GLU A 242 1.79 -11.29 -11.92
CA GLU A 242 0.35 -11.52 -11.76
C GLU A 242 -0.47 -10.24 -11.97
N PHE A 243 0.10 -9.05 -11.71
CA PHE A 243 -0.57 -7.76 -11.88
C PHE A 243 -0.36 -7.12 -13.26
N LEU A 244 0.54 -7.70 -14.06
CA LEU A 244 0.88 -7.26 -15.40
C LEU A 244 0.12 -8.05 -16.47
N VAL A 245 -0.97 -8.76 -16.13
CA VAL A 245 -1.85 -9.32 -17.17
C VAL A 245 -2.69 -8.22 -17.82
N PRO A 246 -3.21 -8.44 -19.04
CA PRO A 246 -4.11 -7.48 -19.68
C PRO A 246 -5.34 -7.16 -18.81
N PRO A 247 -5.96 -5.99 -18.97
CA PRO A 247 -7.24 -5.67 -18.36
C PRO A 247 -8.33 -6.61 -18.89
N ILE A 248 -8.73 -7.58 -18.07
CA ILE A 248 -9.74 -8.59 -18.43
C ILE A 248 -10.94 -8.50 -17.51
N ILE A 249 -12.13 -8.64 -18.09
CA ILE A 249 -13.39 -8.85 -17.39
C ILE A 249 -13.84 -10.29 -17.60
N TYR A 250 -14.19 -11.00 -16.54
CA TYR A 250 -14.71 -12.37 -16.58
C TYR A 250 -16.22 -12.39 -16.34
N ILE A 251 -16.97 -12.95 -17.29
CA ILE A 251 -18.43 -13.07 -17.24
C ILE A 251 -18.77 -14.55 -17.23
N LYS A 252 -19.80 -14.93 -16.46
CA LYS A 252 -20.22 -16.34 -16.40
C LYS A 252 -20.74 -16.81 -17.76
N ASN A 253 -20.46 -18.07 -18.11
CA ASN A 253 -20.89 -18.65 -19.39
C ASN A 253 -22.41 -18.61 -19.59
N GLU A 254 -23.19 -18.65 -18.50
CA GLU A 254 -24.66 -18.55 -18.55
C GLU A 254 -25.16 -17.18 -19.06
N LEU A 255 -24.31 -16.15 -19.00
CA LEU A 255 -24.61 -14.79 -19.47
C LEU A 255 -23.98 -14.49 -20.84
N GLU A 256 -23.50 -15.51 -21.56
CA GLU A 256 -22.84 -15.28 -22.86
C GLU A 256 -23.82 -14.72 -23.90
N ASP A 257 -25.04 -15.23 -23.97
CA ASP A 257 -26.06 -14.73 -24.89
C ASP A 257 -26.46 -13.27 -24.56
N ASP A 258 -26.57 -12.95 -23.26
CA ASP A 258 -26.84 -11.58 -22.79
C ASP A 258 -25.71 -10.63 -23.18
N TYR A 259 -24.45 -11.06 -23.01
CA TYR A 259 -23.29 -10.30 -23.48
C TYR A 259 -23.30 -10.11 -25.01
N ARG A 260 -23.57 -11.18 -25.77
CA ARG A 260 -23.59 -11.11 -27.24
C ARG A 260 -24.65 -10.14 -27.76
N ALA A 261 -25.76 -9.97 -27.03
CA ALA A 261 -26.81 -9.01 -27.37
C ALA A 261 -26.40 -7.54 -27.20
N ILE A 262 -25.32 -7.26 -26.46
CA ILE A 262 -24.82 -5.90 -26.21
C ILE A 262 -23.36 -5.69 -26.66
N ALA A 263 -22.74 -6.68 -27.31
CA ALA A 263 -21.30 -6.67 -27.59
C ALA A 263 -20.87 -5.50 -28.49
N ASP A 264 -21.76 -5.01 -29.34
CA ASP A 264 -21.58 -3.85 -30.22
C ASP A 264 -21.64 -2.50 -29.49
N GLN A 265 -22.18 -2.48 -28.27
CA GLN A 265 -22.24 -1.31 -27.39
C GLN A 265 -21.00 -1.20 -26.49
N LEU A 266 -20.20 -2.28 -26.39
CA LEU A 266 -18.98 -2.29 -25.61
C LEU A 266 -17.83 -1.67 -26.42
N PRO A 267 -16.83 -1.05 -25.74
CA PRO A 267 -15.57 -0.64 -26.36
C PRO A 267 -14.86 -1.81 -27.04
N GLU A 268 -13.89 -1.54 -27.92
CA GLU A 268 -13.12 -2.58 -28.60
C GLU A 268 -12.48 -3.55 -27.60
N HIS A 269 -12.73 -4.85 -27.79
CA HIS A 269 -12.27 -5.92 -26.91
C HIS A 269 -12.15 -7.25 -27.65
N SER A 270 -11.36 -8.16 -27.09
CA SER A 270 -11.20 -9.54 -27.58
C SER A 270 -12.01 -10.49 -26.71
N PHE A 271 -12.83 -11.33 -27.34
CA PHE A 271 -13.54 -12.41 -26.65
C PHE A 271 -12.61 -13.60 -26.39
N LEU A 272 -12.42 -13.93 -25.12
CA LEU A 272 -11.65 -15.08 -24.66
C LEU A 272 -12.61 -16.21 -24.27
N ALA A 273 -12.71 -17.24 -25.10
CA ALA A 273 -13.56 -18.39 -24.80
C ALA A 273 -13.16 -19.06 -23.48
N ALA A 274 -14.15 -19.55 -22.72
CA ALA A 274 -13.91 -20.24 -21.47
C ALA A 274 -13.00 -21.47 -21.67
N GLU A 275 -11.92 -21.55 -20.90
CA GLU A 275 -11.07 -22.74 -20.88
C GLU A 275 -11.85 -23.97 -20.38
N LYS A 276 -11.42 -25.15 -20.79
CA LYS A 276 -12.09 -26.42 -20.43
C LYS A 276 -12.25 -26.55 -18.91
N GLY A 277 -13.50 -26.58 -18.46
CA GLY A 277 -13.87 -26.71 -17.03
C GLY A 277 -14.01 -25.39 -16.27
N LYS A 278 -13.76 -24.24 -16.90
CA LYS A 278 -14.06 -22.91 -16.34
C LYS A 278 -15.51 -22.52 -16.62
N GLN A 279 -16.11 -21.77 -15.70
CA GLN A 279 -17.51 -21.34 -15.74
C GLN A 279 -17.68 -19.89 -16.22
N SER A 280 -16.61 -19.30 -16.77
CA SER A 280 -16.59 -17.93 -17.25
C SER A 280 -15.71 -17.79 -18.48
N PHE A 281 -16.17 -16.96 -19.42
CA PHE A 281 -15.37 -16.43 -20.53
C PHE A 281 -14.79 -15.07 -20.13
N GLY A 282 -13.80 -14.60 -20.88
CA GLY A 282 -13.13 -13.31 -20.65
C GLY A 282 -13.41 -12.32 -21.77
N LEU A 283 -13.41 -11.04 -21.43
CA LEU A 283 -13.32 -9.92 -22.37
C LEU A 283 -12.00 -9.20 -22.07
N GLU A 284 -11.06 -9.26 -22.99
CA GLU A 284 -9.76 -8.60 -22.89
C GLU A 284 -9.79 -7.25 -23.58
N PHE A 285 -9.33 -6.21 -22.88
CA PHE A 285 -9.24 -4.85 -23.38
C PHE A 285 -7.78 -4.46 -23.59
N ALA A 286 -7.53 -3.58 -24.56
CA ALA A 286 -6.18 -3.10 -24.84
C ALA A 286 -5.58 -2.31 -23.68
N ASP A 287 -6.41 -1.58 -22.93
CA ASP A 287 -6.01 -0.79 -21.78
C ASP A 287 -7.11 -0.68 -20.71
N PHE A 288 -6.72 -0.12 -19.57
CA PHE A 288 -7.60 0.05 -18.42
C PHE A 288 -8.78 0.99 -18.71
N SER A 289 -8.60 2.02 -19.54
CA SER A 289 -9.64 3.00 -19.88
C SER A 289 -10.78 2.35 -20.67
N LEU A 290 -10.46 1.54 -21.68
CA LEU A 290 -11.46 0.80 -22.44
C LEU A 290 -12.22 -0.20 -21.56
N ARG A 291 -11.52 -0.88 -20.64
CA ARG A 291 -12.16 -1.75 -19.65
C ARG A 291 -13.16 -0.98 -18.77
N GLU A 292 -12.79 0.20 -18.28
CA GLU A 292 -13.67 1.02 -17.43
C GLU A 292 -14.91 1.51 -18.19
N GLN A 293 -14.77 1.85 -19.48
CA GLN A 293 -15.89 2.26 -20.32
C GLN A 293 -16.91 1.12 -20.54
N ALA A 294 -16.49 -0.13 -20.47
CA ALA A 294 -17.37 -1.29 -20.56
C ALA A 294 -18.26 -1.49 -19.32
N LEU A 295 -17.79 -1.08 -18.13
CA LEU A 295 -18.45 -1.43 -16.86
C LEU A 295 -19.87 -0.87 -16.72
N PRO A 296 -20.14 0.42 -17.05
CA PRO A 296 -21.50 0.95 -16.98
C PRO A 296 -22.46 0.27 -17.96
N VAL A 297 -21.98 -0.14 -19.15
CA VAL A 297 -22.77 -0.82 -20.16
C VAL A 297 -23.17 -2.23 -19.69
N LEU A 298 -22.20 -2.98 -19.14
CA LEU A 298 -22.45 -4.29 -18.54
C LEU A 298 -23.44 -4.20 -17.36
N SER A 299 -23.24 -3.21 -16.48
CA SER A 299 -24.11 -2.98 -15.32
C SER A 299 -25.54 -2.62 -15.74
N ALA A 300 -25.71 -1.76 -16.74
CA ALA A 300 -27.03 -1.40 -17.28
C ALA A 300 -27.77 -2.60 -17.90
N ALA A 301 -27.03 -3.55 -18.47
CA ALA A 301 -27.58 -4.81 -18.98
C ALA A 301 -27.80 -5.87 -17.89
N GLY A 302 -27.48 -5.58 -16.62
CA GLY A 302 -27.59 -6.54 -15.52
C GLY A 302 -26.53 -7.66 -15.55
N ILE A 303 -25.50 -7.51 -16.38
CA ILE A 303 -24.45 -8.52 -16.54
C ILE A 303 -23.41 -8.35 -15.44
N ARG A 304 -23.36 -9.34 -14.54
CA ARG A 304 -22.35 -9.39 -13.48
C ARG A 304 -21.04 -9.93 -14.02
N TYR A 305 -19.95 -9.36 -13.53
CA TYR A 305 -18.60 -9.72 -13.93
C TYR A 305 -17.62 -9.77 -12.76
N ARG A 306 -16.41 -10.28 -13.02
CA ARG A 306 -15.25 -10.21 -12.14
C ARG A 306 -14.07 -9.60 -12.87
N SER A 307 -13.30 -8.75 -12.22
CA SER A 307 -12.09 -8.15 -12.82
C SER A 307 -10.88 -9.08 -12.68
N GLY A 308 -10.02 -9.10 -13.69
CA GLY A 308 -8.69 -9.70 -13.63
C GLY A 308 -7.69 -8.89 -12.82
N LYS A 309 -6.51 -9.46 -12.60
CA LYS A 309 -5.39 -8.84 -11.88
C LYS A 309 -4.59 -7.91 -12.81
N ALA A 310 -5.20 -6.87 -13.35
CA ALA A 310 -4.46 -5.86 -14.11
C ALA A 310 -4.09 -4.69 -13.18
N LEU A 311 -3.06 -3.92 -13.55
CA LEU A 311 -2.79 -2.63 -12.92
C LEU A 311 -4.05 -1.76 -12.96
N VAL A 312 -4.39 -1.21 -11.80
CA VAL A 312 -5.52 -0.29 -11.62
C VAL A 312 -5.00 1.02 -11.02
N PRO A 313 -5.68 2.15 -11.23
CA PRO A 313 -5.34 3.43 -10.61
C PRO A 313 -5.20 3.25 -9.10
N PHE A 314 -4.07 3.71 -8.58
CA PHE A 314 -3.71 3.49 -7.19
C PHE A 314 -4.15 4.68 -6.35
N ARG A 315 -5.02 4.46 -5.37
CA ARG A 315 -5.57 5.54 -4.54
C ARG A 315 -4.45 6.16 -3.70
N LEU A 316 -4.27 7.47 -3.76
CA LEU A 316 -3.30 8.18 -2.91
C LEU A 316 -3.94 8.89 -1.73
N THR A 317 -5.12 9.47 -1.92
CA THR A 317 -5.77 10.26 -0.87
C THR A 317 -7.11 9.68 -0.42
N GLY A 318 -7.54 10.12 0.74
CA GLY A 318 -8.71 9.69 1.46
C GLY A 318 -9.25 10.79 2.37
N ASN A 319 -10.27 10.44 3.13
CA ASN A 319 -11.05 11.30 3.99
C ASN A 319 -11.10 10.73 5.42
N ILE A 320 -10.04 10.02 5.80
CA ILE A 320 -9.90 9.41 7.12
C ILE A 320 -9.28 10.45 8.05
N ASP A 321 -9.86 10.65 9.24
CA ASP A 321 -9.40 11.67 10.19
C ASP A 321 -7.98 11.43 10.75
N TRP A 322 -7.55 10.16 10.84
CA TRP A 322 -6.21 9.78 11.29
C TRP A 322 -5.33 9.34 10.11
N GLY A 323 -4.60 10.31 9.56
CA GLY A 323 -3.66 10.13 8.45
C GLY A 323 -2.77 11.36 8.30
N VAL A 324 -1.71 11.22 7.50
CA VAL A 324 -0.92 12.37 7.03
C VAL A 324 -1.82 13.28 6.21
N LYS A 325 -1.74 14.60 6.37
CA LYS A 325 -2.55 15.51 5.55
C LYS A 325 -2.07 15.47 4.10
N ALA A 326 -3.01 15.30 3.17
CA ALA A 326 -2.71 15.48 1.77
C ALA A 326 -2.69 16.98 1.44
N PRO A 327 -1.87 17.44 0.47
CA PRO A 327 -1.92 18.81 0.01
C PRO A 327 -3.28 19.14 -0.60
N ASP A 328 -3.81 20.31 -0.25
CA ASP A 328 -4.95 20.91 -0.95
C ASP A 328 -4.52 21.27 -2.38
N MET A 329 -5.26 20.76 -3.37
CA MET A 329 -4.96 20.90 -4.79
C MET A 329 -6.26 21.05 -5.59
N GLU A 330 -6.30 22.03 -6.48
CA GLU A 330 -7.49 22.41 -7.25
C GLU A 330 -8.69 22.75 -6.33
N ASP A 331 -9.79 22.01 -6.48
CA ASP A 331 -11.05 22.12 -5.71
C ASP A 331 -11.19 20.98 -4.68
N VAL A 332 -10.12 20.22 -4.44
CA VAL A 332 -10.10 19.06 -3.53
C VAL A 332 -9.25 19.40 -2.31
N GLU A 333 -9.92 19.57 -1.17
CA GLU A 333 -9.32 20.02 0.09
C GLU A 333 -9.62 19.05 1.25
N GLY A 334 -8.81 19.12 2.31
CA GLY A 334 -9.08 18.44 3.58
C GLY A 334 -8.97 16.92 3.53
N LEU A 335 -8.24 16.39 2.54
CA LEU A 335 -7.97 14.97 2.42
C LEU A 335 -6.76 14.54 3.28
N THR A 336 -6.69 13.26 3.60
CA THR A 336 -5.52 12.59 4.17
C THR A 336 -4.91 11.64 3.16
N THR A 337 -3.62 11.37 3.28
CA THR A 337 -2.91 10.41 2.46
C THR A 337 -3.23 9.00 2.93
N TRP A 338 -3.48 8.09 2.00
CA TRP A 338 -3.73 6.69 2.30
C TRP A 338 -2.43 6.04 2.81
N VAL A 339 -2.54 5.30 3.91
CA VAL A 339 -1.41 4.75 4.67
C VAL A 339 -0.46 3.89 3.81
N TRP A 340 -1.02 3.09 2.90
CA TRP A 340 -0.22 2.20 2.06
C TRP A 340 0.80 2.98 1.21
N PRO A 341 0.40 3.99 0.39
CA PRO A 341 1.36 4.82 -0.32
C PRO A 341 2.37 5.54 0.58
N GLU A 342 1.92 6.21 1.66
CA GLU A 342 2.86 7.01 2.46
C GLU A 342 3.93 6.17 3.16
N SER A 343 3.56 4.97 3.58
CA SER A 343 4.50 4.03 4.20
C SER A 343 5.67 3.65 3.28
N LEU A 344 5.50 3.75 1.95
CA LEU A 344 6.54 3.42 0.97
C LEU A 344 7.64 4.48 0.90
N TRP A 345 7.32 5.77 1.11
CA TRP A 345 8.31 6.84 1.18
C TRP A 345 8.68 7.25 2.61
N ALA A 346 8.03 6.70 3.64
CA ALA A 346 8.41 6.89 5.03
C ALA A 346 9.90 6.57 5.34
N PRO A 347 10.53 5.54 4.75
CA PRO A 347 11.98 5.30 4.90
C PRO A 347 12.84 6.48 4.42
N ILE A 348 12.38 7.26 3.44
CA ILE A 348 13.08 8.48 2.98
C ILE A 348 12.98 9.56 4.05
N SER A 349 11.79 9.79 4.63
CA SER A 349 11.65 10.76 5.73
C SER A 349 12.47 10.36 6.96
N PHE A 350 12.52 9.07 7.31
CA PHE A 350 13.36 8.59 8.41
C PHE A 350 14.85 8.73 8.10
N THR A 351 15.25 8.53 6.84
CA THR A 351 16.62 8.80 6.41
C THR A 351 16.96 10.27 6.63
N GLN A 352 16.11 11.19 6.16
CA GLN A 352 16.31 12.64 6.37
C GLN A 352 16.42 12.97 7.87
N THR A 353 15.54 12.43 8.71
CA THR A 353 15.61 12.62 10.17
C THR A 353 16.91 12.09 10.77
N ALA A 354 17.37 10.91 10.37
CA ALA A 354 18.62 10.33 10.88
C ALA A 354 19.84 11.20 10.54
N LEU A 355 19.89 11.72 9.31
CA LEU A 355 20.95 12.59 8.84
C LEU A 355 20.93 13.95 9.55
N ASP A 356 19.75 14.56 9.72
CA ASP A 356 19.59 15.82 10.45
C ASP A 356 20.03 15.67 11.92
N LEU A 357 19.65 14.58 12.58
CA LEU A 357 20.05 14.30 13.97
C LEU A 357 21.56 14.06 14.10
N ASP A 358 22.20 13.36 13.16
CA ASP A 358 23.66 13.19 13.16
C ASP A 358 24.36 14.52 12.92
N ALA A 359 23.91 15.32 11.95
CA ALA A 359 24.47 16.64 11.66
C ALA A 359 24.41 17.56 12.90
N GLN A 360 23.27 17.56 13.62
CA GLN A 360 23.12 18.29 14.89
C GLN A 360 24.06 17.77 15.99
N ALA A 361 24.41 16.48 15.96
CA ALA A 361 25.34 15.84 16.88
C ALA A 361 26.82 15.94 16.45
N GLY A 362 27.13 16.62 15.34
CA GLY A 362 28.50 16.86 14.84
C GLY A 362 28.88 16.10 13.57
N GLY A 363 27.96 15.34 12.96
CA GLY A 363 28.07 14.81 11.60
C GLY A 363 29.19 13.79 11.40
N THR A 364 29.19 12.73 12.20
CA THR A 364 30.26 11.70 12.14
C THR A 364 29.74 10.29 11.92
N ARG A 365 28.43 10.06 12.04
CA ARG A 365 27.85 8.73 11.80
C ARG A 365 27.80 8.44 10.31
N PHE A 366 27.42 9.39 9.47
CA PHE A 366 27.17 9.14 8.05
C PHE A 366 28.18 9.83 7.14
N SER A 367 28.47 9.22 5.97
CA SER A 367 29.45 9.76 5.03
C SER A 367 28.96 10.99 4.24
N THR A 368 27.67 11.33 4.34
CA THR A 368 27.02 12.49 3.74
C THR A 368 25.71 12.76 4.47
N ASP A 369 25.31 14.03 4.55
CA ASP A 369 24.06 14.52 5.14
C ASP A 369 22.96 14.77 4.08
N ASP A 370 23.25 14.69 2.78
CA ASP A 370 22.23 14.75 1.73
C ASP A 370 21.59 13.38 1.52
N TRP A 371 20.30 13.25 1.86
CA TRP A 371 19.54 12.02 1.65
C TRP A 371 19.51 11.55 0.19
N ARG A 372 19.69 12.46 -0.78
CA ARG A 372 19.73 12.11 -2.22
C ARG A 372 20.94 11.27 -2.59
N ASP A 373 22.06 11.44 -1.89
CA ASP A 373 23.24 10.60 -2.09
C ASP A 373 23.00 9.14 -1.69
N TRP A 374 21.99 8.89 -0.85
CA TRP A 374 21.60 7.56 -0.41
C TRP A 374 20.53 6.96 -1.33
N TRP A 375 19.51 7.74 -1.71
CA TRP A 375 18.32 7.25 -2.41
C TRP A 375 18.33 7.46 -3.93
N CYS A 376 19.10 8.41 -4.45
CA CYS A 376 19.06 8.81 -5.86
C CYS A 376 20.39 8.59 -6.61
N SER A 377 21.49 8.34 -5.90
CA SER A 377 22.81 8.13 -6.51
C SER A 377 22.91 6.76 -7.19
N GLU A 378 23.48 6.70 -8.39
CA GLU A 378 23.78 5.45 -9.10
C GLU A 378 24.82 4.57 -8.35
N ASP A 379 25.64 5.19 -7.50
CA ASP A 379 26.64 4.50 -6.68
C ASP A 379 26.06 3.97 -5.34
N ALA A 380 24.78 4.24 -5.07
CA ALA A 380 24.06 3.77 -3.90
C ALA A 380 23.10 2.63 -4.25
N ARG A 381 22.81 1.77 -3.26
CA ARG A 381 21.87 0.66 -3.46
C ARG A 381 20.90 0.51 -2.29
N VAL A 382 19.63 0.33 -2.62
CA VAL A 382 18.56 0.06 -1.65
C VAL A 382 18.31 -1.45 -1.56
N TYR A 383 18.25 -1.97 -0.34
CA TYR A 383 17.96 -3.36 -0.02
C TYR A 383 16.76 -3.41 0.91
N GLN A 384 15.62 -3.90 0.42
CA GLN A 384 14.36 -3.89 1.15
C GLN A 384 14.03 -5.29 1.65
N PHE A 385 13.93 -5.44 2.97
CA PHE A 385 13.50 -6.67 3.61
C PHE A 385 12.04 -6.55 3.98
N ILE A 386 11.20 -7.37 3.36
CA ILE A 386 9.74 -7.30 3.47
C ILE A 386 9.10 -8.69 3.63
N GLY A 387 7.87 -8.72 4.14
CA GLY A 387 7.02 -9.89 4.07
C GLY A 387 6.50 -10.13 2.64
N GLN A 388 6.15 -11.38 2.31
CA GLN A 388 5.66 -11.75 0.97
C GLN A 388 4.36 -11.00 0.60
N ASP A 389 3.53 -10.71 1.59
CA ASP A 389 2.29 -9.91 1.49
C ASP A 389 2.53 -8.48 1.00
N ASN A 390 3.76 -7.98 1.11
CA ASN A 390 4.12 -6.61 0.71
C ASN A 390 4.75 -6.53 -0.70
N ILE A 391 4.98 -7.66 -1.39
CA ILE A 391 5.66 -7.67 -2.70
C ILE A 391 4.96 -6.77 -3.71
N TYR A 392 3.61 -6.77 -3.74
CA TYR A 392 2.87 -5.89 -4.64
C TYR A 392 3.23 -4.42 -4.43
N PHE A 393 3.15 -3.91 -3.19
CA PHE A 393 3.36 -2.48 -2.92
C PHE A 393 4.81 -2.01 -3.10
N TYR A 394 5.79 -2.92 -2.97
CA TYR A 394 7.20 -2.59 -3.08
C TYR A 394 7.78 -2.85 -4.47
N GLY A 395 7.21 -3.79 -5.23
CA GLY A 395 7.68 -4.17 -6.57
C GLY A 395 6.91 -3.51 -7.71
N VAL A 396 5.62 -3.21 -7.51
CA VAL A 396 4.72 -2.53 -8.47
C VAL A 396 4.51 -1.09 -8.04
#